data_AF-K5B8G9-F1
#
_entry.id   AF-K5B8G9-F1
#
_cell.length_a   1.000
_cell.length_b   1.000
_cell.length_c   1.000
_cell.angle_alpha   90.00
_cell.angle_beta   90.00
_cell.angle_gamma   90.00
#
_symmetry.space_group_name_H-M   'P 1'
#
loop_
_entity.id
_entity.type
_entity.pdbx_description
1 polymer ?
#
loop_
_entity_poly.entity_id
_entity_poly.type
_entity_poly.pdbx_seq_one_letter_code
_entity_poly.pdbx_strand_id
1 'polypeptide(L)' 'MTSGVRSPTLRASIALCRIAVQHSTPGTVVEVGKLDGHRKRLPATVVPIPFYDPEKTRPRS' A
#
# COMPACT_ATOMS: atom_id res chain seq x y z
N MET A 1 9.19 4.20 1.93
CA MET A 1 7.77 4.63 1.92
C MET A 1 7.71 6.13 2.11
N THR A 2 6.75 6.82 1.50
CA THR A 2 6.56 8.27 1.68
C THR A 2 5.49 8.58 2.71
N SER A 3 4.46 7.72 2.84
CA SER A 3 3.43 7.82 3.88
C SER A 3 2.80 6.46 4.14
N GLY A 4 2.21 6.26 5.32
CA GLY A 4 1.50 5.03 5.67
C GLY A 4 0.58 5.20 6.88
N VAL A 5 -0.56 4.51 6.87
CA VAL A 5 -1.57 4.57 7.93
C VAL A 5 -2.29 3.23 8.06
N ARG A 6 -2.80 2.92 9.26
CA ARG A 6 -3.76 1.82 9.43
C ARG A 6 -5.15 2.32 9.05
N SER A 7 -5.72 1.80 7.97
CA SER A 7 -7.07 2.18 7.53
C SER A 7 -8.13 1.44 8.35
N PRO A 8 -9.08 2.13 9.01
CA PRO A 8 -10.21 1.47 9.67
C PRO A 8 -11.19 0.87 8.64
N THR A 9 -11.38 1.52 7.50
CA THR A 9 -12.31 1.10 6.45
C THR A 9 -11.84 -0.17 5.74
N LEU A 10 -10.55 -0.25 5.40
CA LEU A 10 -9.97 -1.43 4.75
C LEU A 10 -9.48 -2.48 5.75
N ARG A 11 -9.47 -2.14 7.05
CA ARG A 11 -8.91 -2.95 8.16
C ARG A 11 -7.45 -3.40 7.96
N ALA A 12 -6.74 -2.78 7.03
CA ALA A 12 -5.38 -3.10 6.62
C ALA A 12 -4.44 -1.90 6.75
N SER A 13 -3.15 -2.18 6.86
CA SER A 13 -2.11 -1.14 6.75
C SER A 13 -1.91 -0.80 5.28
N ILE A 14 -2.05 0.48 4.96
CA ILE A 14 -1.88 1.00 3.61
C ILE A 14 -0.79 2.05 3.59
N ALA A 15 -0.14 2.19 2.45
CA ALA A 15 0.95 3.13 2.29
C ALA A 15 1.13 3.57 0.86
N LEU A 16 1.65 4.78 0.70
CA LEU A 16 2.12 5.28 -0.57
C LEU A 16 3.65 5.25 -0.57
N CYS A 17 4.21 4.82 -1.70
CA CYS A 17 5.64 4.81 -1.90
C CYS A 17 5.99 5.00 -3.36
N ARG A 18 7.22 5.45 -3.60
CA ARG A 18 7.85 5.34 -4.92
C ARG A 18 8.54 3.98 -4.98
N ILE A 19 8.28 3.23 -6.03
CA ILE A 19 8.87 1.92 -6.29
C ILE A 19 9.54 1.95 -7.67
N ALA A 20 10.57 1.12 -7.86
CA ALA A 20 11.16 0.92 -9.18
C ALA A 20 10.11 0.35 -10.16
N VAL A 21 10.12 0.80 -11.40
CA VAL A 21 9.14 0.42 -12.45
C VAL A 21 9.10 -1.10 -12.66
N GLN A 22 10.22 -1.80 -12.45
CA GLN A 22 10.29 -3.25 -12.57
C GLN A 22 9.41 -4.01 -11.56
N HIS A 23 9.02 -3.35 -10.46
CA HIS A 23 8.17 -3.91 -9.42
C HIS A 23 6.83 -3.16 -9.29
N SER A 24 6.49 -2.25 -10.21
CA SER A 24 5.27 -1.44 -10.10
C SER A 24 4.01 -2.14 -10.58
N THR A 25 4.11 -3.36 -11.11
CA THR A 25 2.96 -4.12 -11.62
C THR A 25 2.01 -4.48 -10.47
N PRO A 26 0.70 -4.16 -10.56
CA PRO A 26 -0.28 -4.59 -9.57
C PRO A 26 -0.27 -6.09 -9.34
N GLY A 27 -0.43 -6.52 -8.09
CA GLY A 27 -0.30 -7.92 -7.68
C GLY A 27 1.13 -8.35 -7.35
N THR A 28 2.15 -7.54 -7.67
CA THR A 28 3.53 -7.82 -7.25
C THR A 28 3.63 -7.81 -5.73
N VAL A 29 4.16 -8.90 -5.16
CA VAL A 29 4.45 -8.99 -3.73
C VAL A 29 5.82 -8.39 -3.46
N VAL A 30 5.88 -7.47 -2.51
CA VAL A 30 7.10 -6.77 -2.10
C VAL A 30 7.22 -6.82 -0.59
N GLU A 31 8.45 -6.76 -0.09
CA GLU A 31 8.70 -6.67 1.34
C GLU A 31 9.01 -5.24 1.77
N VAL A 32 8.36 -4.81 2.84
CA VAL A 32 8.57 -3.49 3.43
C VAL A 32 9.35 -3.69 4.73
N GLY A 33 10.53 -3.08 4.80
CA GLY A 33 11.27 -2.98 6.04
C GLY A 33 10.58 -2.02 7.01
N LYS A 34 10.28 -2.49 8.22
CA LYS A 34 9.85 -1.61 9.32
C LYS A 34 11.08 -1.11 10.07
N LEU A 35 11.14 0.20 10.32
CA LEU A 35 12.21 0.84 11.09
C LEU A 35 11.81 0.94 12.57
N ASP A 36 11.47 -0.19 13.19
CA ASP A 36 11.10 -0.27 14.61
C ASP A 36 12.22 -0.84 15.49
N GLY A 37 13.48 -0.74 15.03
CA GLY A 37 14.64 -1.37 15.68
C GLY A 37 14.71 -2.88 15.44
N HIS A 38 13.63 -3.50 15.00
CA HIS A 38 13.58 -4.89 14.57
C HIS A 38 13.73 -4.93 13.05
N ARG A 39 14.55 -5.84 12.52
CA ARG A 39 14.74 -6.01 11.06
C ARG A 39 13.55 -6.74 10.42
N LYS A 40 12.33 -6.37 10.81
CA LYS A 40 11.10 -7.03 10.38
C LYS A 40 10.80 -6.70 8.92
N ARG A 41 10.49 -7.74 8.15
CA ARG A 41 9.97 -7.64 6.78
C ARG A 41 8.46 -7.86 6.83
N LEU A 42 7.72 -6.87 6.35
CA LEU A 42 6.27 -6.95 6.24
C LEU A 42 5.92 -7.19 4.77
N PRO A 43 5.22 -8.29 4.45
CA PRO A 43 4.75 -8.49 3.09
C PRO A 43 3.72 -7.42 2.75
N ALA A 44 3.81 -6.89 1.53
CA ALA A 44 2.87 -5.95 0.96
C ALA A 44 2.64 -6.29 -0.50
N THR A 45 1.46 -5.92 -1.01
CA THR A 45 1.10 -6.14 -2.41
C THR A 45 0.95 -4.78 -3.09
N VAL A 46 1.52 -4.65 -4.28
CA VAL A 46 1.32 -3.46 -5.11
C VAL A 46 -0.12 -3.46 -5.60
N VAL A 47 -0.85 -2.38 -5.34
CA VAL A 47 -2.25 -2.20 -5.75
C VAL A 47 -2.41 -0.89 -6.52
N PRO A 48 -3.37 -0.80 -7.45
CA PRO A 48 -3.65 0.45 -8.15
C PRO A 48 -4.14 1.54 -7.18
N ILE A 49 -3.92 2.78 -7.56
CA ILE A 49 -4.44 3.95 -6.86
C ILE A 49 -5.75 4.36 -7.57
N PRO A 50 -6.84 4.64 -6.83
CA PRO A 50 -6.95 4.64 -5.38
C PRO A 50 -7.15 3.24 -4.77
N PHE A 51 -6.55 3.00 -3.60
CA PHE A 51 -6.71 1.76 -2.83
C PHE A 51 -8.11 1.61 -2.19
N TYR A 52 -8.89 2.70 -2.15
CA TYR A 52 -10.27 2.71 -1.71
C TYR A 52 -11.15 3.17 -2.87
N ASP A 53 -12.12 2.34 -3.23
CA ASP A 53 -13.03 2.56 -4.36
C ASP A 53 -12.28 2.81 -5.69
N PRO A 54 -11.53 1.80 -6.19
CA PRO A 54 -10.76 1.94 -7.44
C PRO A 54 -11.65 2.26 -8.65
N GLU A 55 -12.91 1.82 -8.63
CA GLU A 55 -13.90 2.06 -9.69
C GLU A 55 -14.66 3.39 -9.52
N LYS A 56 -14.35 4.20 -8.49
CA LYS A 56 -15.05 5.46 -8.16
C LYS A 56 -16.58 5.31 -8.14
N THR A 57 -17.06 4.18 -7.64
CA THR A 57 -18.49 3.85 -7.54
C THR A 57 -19.22 4.69 -6.51
N ARG A 58 -18.50 5.34 -5.58
CA ARG A 58 -19.07 6.26 -4.59
C ARG A 58 -18.81 7.70 -5.02
N PRO A 59 -19.79 8.36 -5.67
CA PRO A 59 -19.69 9.80 -5.87
C PRO A 59 -19.65 10.49 -4.50
N ARG A 60 -18.71 11.42 -4.32
CA ARG A 60 -18.76 12.38 -3.21
C ARG A 60 -19.96 13.30 -3.48
N SER A 61 -21.06 13.13 -2.75
CA SER A 61 -22.04 14.21 -2.55
C SER A 61 -21.45 15.32 -1.68
#